data_AF-A0A9D1R7G9-F1
#
_entry.id   AF-A0A9D1R7G9-F1
#
_cell.length_a   1.000
_cell.length_b   1.000
_cell.length_c   1.000
_cell.angle_alpha   90.00
_cell.angle_beta   90.00
_cell.angle_gamma   90.00
#
_symmetry.space_group_name_H-M   'P 1'
#
loop_
_entity.id
_entity.type
_entity.pdbx_description
1 polymer ?
#
loop_
_entity_poly.entity_id
_entity_poly.type
_entity_poly.pdbx_seq_one_letter_code
_entity_poly.pdbx_strand_id
1 'polypeptide(L)'
;MKCPICGQQLKPGKKDPNYLLCYHCKKKFKAPSGEQDREKRTEQKYSNIPPKHVRQKRESEMRKAYDDMLSVDEGRGRKKKSQPQPKKSRRREKIEDDYYDDYYEDEKLSKAPVIILGIAIIVVAAVIVYLLIR
;
A
#
# COMPACT_ATOMS: atom_id res chain seq x y z
N MET A 1 14.79 -36.32 -6.99
CA MET A 1 16.10 -36.26 -6.30
C MET A 1 16.73 -37.64 -6.27
N LYS A 2 18.07 -37.77 -6.34
CA LYS A 2 18.76 -39.06 -6.23
C LYS A 2 18.89 -39.45 -4.75
N CYS A 3 18.82 -40.75 -4.47
CA CYS A 3 19.04 -41.26 -3.12
C CYS A 3 20.53 -41.17 -2.76
N PRO A 4 20.91 -40.65 -1.58
CA PRO A 4 22.30 -40.56 -1.14
C PRO A 4 22.95 -41.93 -0.82
N ILE A 5 22.17 -43.00 -0.79
CA ILE A 5 22.64 -44.35 -0.43
C ILE A 5 22.73 -45.24 -1.67
N CYS A 6 21.66 -45.27 -2.49
CA CYS A 6 21.52 -46.15 -3.67
C CYS A 6 21.85 -45.44 -5.00
N GLY A 7 22.02 -44.11 -5.01
CA GLY A 7 22.18 -43.31 -6.25
C GLY A 7 20.95 -43.25 -7.17
N GLN A 8 19.97 -44.14 -6.96
CA GLN A 8 18.76 -44.29 -7.76
C GLN A 8 17.78 -43.12 -7.56
N GLN A 9 16.93 -42.86 -8.56
CA GLN A 9 15.94 -41.79 -8.49
C GLN A 9 14.85 -42.11 -7.44
N LEU A 10 14.65 -41.19 -6.51
CA LEU A 10 13.58 -41.28 -5.52
C LEU A 10 12.22 -40.96 -6.16
N LYS A 11 11.19 -41.74 -5.84
CA LYS A 11 9.81 -41.51 -6.32
C LYS A 11 8.90 -41.04 -5.18
N PRO A 12 7.91 -40.17 -5.45
CA PRO A 12 6.94 -39.76 -4.45
C PRO A 12 6.14 -40.96 -3.93
N GLY A 13 5.96 -41.04 -2.61
CA GLY A 13 5.22 -42.13 -1.97
C GLY A 13 3.72 -42.05 -2.25
N LYS A 14 3.05 -43.21 -2.41
CA LYS A 14 1.59 -43.30 -2.60
C LYS A 14 0.75 -42.88 -1.38
N LYS A 15 1.33 -42.89 -0.18
CA LYS A 15 0.62 -42.56 1.07
C LYS A 15 0.77 -41.10 1.49
N ASP A 16 1.95 -40.51 1.29
CA ASP A 16 2.23 -39.11 1.65
C ASP A 16 3.06 -38.43 0.56
N PRO A 17 2.57 -37.34 -0.07
CA PRO A 17 3.35 -36.57 -1.05
C PRO A 17 4.55 -35.85 -0.41
N ASN A 18 4.60 -35.77 0.92
CA ASN A 18 5.67 -35.12 1.68
C ASN A 18 6.91 -36.01 1.86
N TYR A 19 6.90 -37.25 1.36
CA TYR A 19 8.04 -38.17 1.43
C TYR A 19 8.34 -38.81 0.08
N LEU A 20 9.64 -38.89 -0.24
CA LEU A 20 10.19 -39.57 -1.40
C LEU A 20 10.78 -40.93 -0.96
N LEU A 21 10.49 -42.03 -1.66
CA LEU A 21 11.00 -43.37 -1.36
C LEU A 21 12.08 -43.83 -2.35
N CYS A 22 13.18 -44.45 -1.86
CA CYS A 22 14.03 -45.36 -2.67
C CYS A 22 13.49 -46.78 -2.47
N TYR A 23 12.97 -47.40 -3.54
CA TYR A 23 12.46 -48.78 -3.49
C TYR A 23 13.57 -49.82 -3.24
N HIS A 24 14.83 -49.49 -3.54
CA HIS A 24 15.97 -50.37 -3.32
C HIS A 24 16.41 -50.37 -1.84
N CYS A 25 16.57 -49.20 -1.22
CA CYS A 25 16.93 -49.09 0.20
C CYS A 25 15.74 -49.14 1.17
N LYS A 26 14.50 -49.13 0.66
CA LYS A 26 13.25 -49.01 1.43
C LYS A 26 13.22 -47.81 2.40
N LYS A 27 14.08 -46.81 2.19
CA LYS A 27 14.16 -45.59 3.01
C LYS A 27 13.27 -44.49 2.44
N LYS A 28 12.67 -43.73 3.35
CA LYS A 28 11.90 -42.51 3.08
C LYS A 28 12.78 -41.29 3.34
N PHE A 29 12.78 -40.37 2.38
CA PHE A 29 13.44 -39.07 2.45
C PHE A 29 12.37 -38.00 2.49
N LYS A 30 12.60 -36.94 3.26
CA LYS A 30 11.66 -35.83 3.32
C LYS A 30 11.65 -35.11 1.96
N ALA A 31 10.48 -34.99 1.34
CA ALA A 31 10.34 -34.16 0.16
C ALA A 31 10.66 -32.71 0.54
N PRO A 32 11.19 -31.89 -0.37
CA PRO A 32 11.27 -30.46 -0.14
C PRO A 32 9.82 -29.97 -0.06
N SER A 33 9.31 -29.77 1.16
CA SER A 33 7.99 -29.18 1.37
C SER A 33 8.02 -27.83 0.67
N GLY A 34 7.22 -27.68 -0.39
CA GLY A 34 7.16 -26.45 -1.17
C GLY A 34 6.90 -25.27 -0.24
N GLU A 35 7.64 -24.18 -0.43
CA GLU A 35 7.55 -22.95 0.38
C GLU A 35 6.11 -22.48 0.57
N GLN A 36 5.22 -22.75 -0.39
CA GLN A 36 3.81 -22.38 -0.39
C GLN A 36 3.01 -22.95 0.81
N ASP A 37 3.28 -24.17 1.26
CA ASP A 37 2.58 -24.76 2.41
C ASP A 37 3.11 -24.23 3.75
N ARG A 38 4.40 -23.86 3.78
CA ARG A 38 4.99 -23.15 4.92
C ARG A 38 4.43 -21.74 5.02
N GLU A 39 4.31 -21.04 3.90
CA GLU A 39 3.76 -19.68 3.81
C GLU A 39 2.31 -19.64 4.32
N LYS A 40 1.46 -20.56 3.86
CA LYS A 40 0.06 -20.67 4.35
C LYS A 40 -0.04 -20.98 5.85
N ARG A 41 0.87 -21.79 6.40
CA ARG A 41 0.93 -22.09 7.85
C ARG A 41 1.47 -20.90 8.64
N THR A 42 2.46 -20.17 8.13
CA THR A 42 3.00 -18.96 8.79
C THR A 42 2.00 -17.81 8.77
N GLU A 43 1.15 -17.75 7.74
CA GLU A 43 0.13 -16.73 7.58
C GLU A 43 -1.00 -16.82 8.61
N GLN A 44 -1.30 -18.01 9.13
CA GLN A 44 -2.25 -18.21 10.24
C GLN A 44 -1.48 -18.26 11.57
N LYS A 45 -0.74 -17.18 11.86
CA LYS A 45 0.07 -17.01 13.08
C LYS A 45 -0.76 -17.18 14.37
N TYR A 46 -2.05 -16.89 14.31
CA TYR A 46 -2.96 -16.95 15.46
C TYR A 46 -4.26 -17.68 15.08
N SER A 47 -4.63 -18.67 15.89
CA SER A 47 -5.83 -19.50 15.68
C SER A 47 -7.16 -18.75 15.90
N ASN A 48 -7.12 -17.56 16.51
CA ASN A 48 -8.32 -16.74 16.74
C ASN A 48 -8.71 -15.90 15.51
N ILE A 49 -7.84 -15.82 14.50
CA ILE A 49 -8.08 -15.03 13.29
C ILE A 49 -8.77 -15.93 12.26
N PRO A 50 -9.95 -15.55 11.75
CA PRO A 50 -10.61 -16.29 10.68
C PRO A 50 -9.68 -16.49 9.47
N PRO A 51 -9.77 -17.62 8.76
CA PRO A 51 -8.96 -17.88 7.59
C PRO A 51 -9.04 -16.75 6.56
N LYS A 52 -7.94 -16.50 5.83
CA LYS A 52 -7.82 -15.38 4.89
C LYS A 52 -8.98 -15.26 3.90
N HIS A 53 -9.46 -16.38 3.38
CA HIS A 53 -10.57 -16.39 2.42
C HIS A 53 -11.87 -15.85 3.03
N VAL A 54 -12.14 -16.14 4.31
CA VAL A 54 -13.30 -15.62 5.05
C VAL A 54 -13.17 -14.11 5.22
N ARG A 55 -11.97 -13.66 5.63
CA ARG A 55 -11.68 -12.25 5.81
C ARG A 55 -11.82 -11.45 4.50
N GLN A 56 -11.20 -11.95 3.42
CA GLN A 56 -11.28 -11.33 2.10
C GLN A 56 -12.71 -11.27 1.57
N LYS A 57 -13.51 -12.33 1.77
CA LYS A 57 -14.93 -12.33 1.37
C LYS A 57 -15.68 -11.20 2.08
N ARG A 58 -15.56 -11.10 3.41
CA ARG A 58 -16.22 -10.05 4.21
C ARG A 58 -15.74 -8.65 3.81
N GLU A 59 -14.44 -8.44 3.64
CA GLU A 59 -13.88 -7.15 3.22
C GLU A 59 -14.37 -6.75 1.80
N SER A 60 -14.40 -7.70 0.87
CA SER A 60 -14.86 -7.45 -0.50
C SER A 60 -16.34 -7.08 -0.57
N GLU A 61 -17.16 -7.71 0.27
CA GLU A 61 -18.60 -7.42 0.38
C GLU A 61 -18.84 -6.04 0.96
N MET A 62 -18.14 -5.69 2.04
CA MET A 62 -18.20 -4.35 2.64
C MET A 62 -17.74 -3.27 1.66
N ARG A 63 -16.65 -3.53 0.93
CA ARG A 63 -16.14 -2.60 -0.08
C ARG A 63 -17.12 -2.44 -1.25
N LYS A 64 -17.71 -3.54 -1.71
CA LYS A 64 -18.70 -3.51 -2.78
C LYS A 64 -19.96 -2.75 -2.35
N ALA A 65 -20.43 -2.93 -1.11
CA ALA A 65 -21.57 -2.19 -0.58
C ALA A 65 -21.28 -0.68 -0.48
N TYR A 66 -20.06 -0.31 -0.10
CA TYR A 66 -19.63 1.09 -0.10
C TYR A 66 -19.59 1.68 -1.52
N ASP A 67 -18.99 0.96 -2.47
CA ASP A 67 -18.93 1.37 -3.88
C ASP A 67 -20.35 1.51 -4.47
N ASP A 68 -21.29 0.65 -4.08
CA ASP A 68 -22.70 0.70 -4.51
C ASP A 68 -23.42 1.96 -3.98
N MET A 69 -23.29 2.26 -2.68
CA MET A 69 -23.85 3.50 -2.08
C MET A 69 -23.21 4.78 -2.63
N LEU A 70 -21.95 4.73 -3.02
CA LEU A 70 -21.29 5.87 -3.65
C LEU A 70 -21.69 6.01 -5.13
N SER A 71 -22.10 4.92 -5.77
CA SER A 71 -22.51 4.90 -7.18
C SER A 71 -23.94 5.38 -7.43
N VAL A 72 -24.82 5.37 -6.42
CA VAL A 72 -26.23 5.81 -6.56
C VAL A 72 -26.41 7.33 -6.77
N ASP A 73 -25.34 8.12 -6.71
CA ASP A 73 -25.36 9.57 -7.00
C ASP A 73 -25.32 9.93 -8.50
N GLU A 74 -25.07 8.99 -9.43
CA GLU A 74 -25.07 9.29 -10.88
C GLU A 74 -26.48 9.25 -11.52
N GLY A 75 -27.54 9.38 -10.71
CA GLY A 75 -28.93 9.51 -11.15
C GLY A 75 -29.32 10.88 -11.72
N ARG A 76 -28.43 11.88 -11.74
CA ARG A 76 -28.61 13.12 -12.50
C ARG A 76 -27.46 13.37 -13.46
N GLY A 77 -27.35 12.45 -14.42
CA GLY A 77 -26.75 12.72 -15.72
C GLY A 77 -25.26 12.43 -15.80
N ARG A 78 -24.94 11.26 -16.36
CA ARG A 78 -24.20 11.13 -17.63
C ARG A 78 -23.99 9.65 -17.93
N LYS A 79 -24.39 9.24 -19.13
CA LYS A 79 -23.85 8.04 -19.77
C LYS A 79 -22.32 8.13 -19.73
N LYS A 80 -21.63 7.26 -18.98
CA LYS A 80 -20.21 6.98 -19.24
C LYS A 80 -19.96 5.50 -19.44
N LYS A 81 -19.43 5.25 -20.63
CA LYS A 81 -19.11 3.97 -21.25
C LYS A 81 -18.20 3.15 -20.36
N SER A 82 -18.41 1.84 -20.41
CA SER A 82 -17.44 0.81 -20.11
C SER A 82 -16.05 1.17 -20.66
N GLN A 83 -15.07 1.31 -19.77
CA GLN A 83 -13.65 1.18 -20.09
C GLN A 83 -12.95 0.34 -19.01
N PRO A 84 -12.04 -0.56 -19.41
CA PRO A 84 -11.33 -1.42 -18.47
C PRO A 84 -10.33 -0.59 -17.65
N GLN A 85 -10.23 -0.89 -16.35
CA GLN A 85 -9.35 -0.20 -15.41
C GLN A 85 -7.88 -0.27 -15.87
N PRO A 86 -7.16 0.85 -16.02
CA PRO A 86 -5.71 0.82 -16.14
C PRO A 86 -5.09 0.74 -14.73
N LYS A 87 -4.01 -0.05 -14.65
CA LYS A 87 -3.23 -0.41 -13.45
C LYS A 87 -3.03 0.79 -12.50
N LYS A 88 -3.62 0.68 -11.30
CA LYS A 88 -3.39 1.57 -10.16
C LYS A 88 -2.08 1.19 -9.48
N SER A 89 -0.96 1.81 -9.84
CA SER A 89 0.17 1.87 -8.92
C SER A 89 0.90 3.21 -8.95
N ARG A 90 1.15 3.84 -10.12
CA ARG A 90 1.88 5.13 -10.15
C ARG A 90 1.03 6.40 -10.01
N ARG A 91 -0.29 6.34 -10.26
CA ARG A 91 -1.16 7.53 -10.19
C ARG A 91 -1.65 7.84 -8.77
N ARG A 92 -1.61 6.88 -7.86
CA ARG A 92 -2.16 7.05 -6.51
C ARG A 92 -1.23 7.84 -5.58
N GLU A 93 0.09 7.61 -5.64
CA GLU A 93 1.06 8.41 -4.87
C GLU A 93 0.96 9.89 -5.21
N LYS A 94 0.89 10.25 -6.49
CA LYS A 94 0.84 11.66 -6.92
C LYS A 94 -0.41 12.42 -6.46
N ILE A 95 -1.51 11.73 -6.17
CA ILE A 95 -2.79 12.37 -5.79
C ILE A 95 -2.81 12.69 -4.28
N GLU A 96 -2.10 11.92 -3.45
CA GLU A 96 -2.07 12.17 -2.00
C GLU A 96 -1.18 13.38 -1.65
N ASP A 97 -0.13 13.64 -2.45
CA ASP A 97 0.79 14.78 -2.25
C ASP A 97 0.18 16.14 -2.69
N ASP A 98 -0.58 16.17 -3.78
CA ASP A 98 -1.15 17.42 -4.33
C ASP A 98 -2.32 18.00 -3.46
N TYR A 99 -2.91 17.21 -2.55
CA TYR A 99 -4.08 17.63 -1.77
C TYR A 99 -3.74 18.47 -0.53
N TYR A 100 -2.49 18.44 -0.06
CA TYR A 100 -2.07 19.17 1.15
C TYR A 100 -1.44 20.55 0.85
N ASP A 101 -1.14 20.83 -0.43
CA ASP A 101 -0.37 22.03 -0.84
C ASP A 101 -1.28 23.24 -1.15
N ASP A 102 -2.57 23.02 -1.39
CA ASP A 102 -3.59 24.06 -1.66
C ASP A 102 -3.89 24.92 -0.40
N TYR A 103 -3.75 24.34 0.79
CA TYR A 103 -4.26 24.94 2.03
C TYR A 103 -3.35 26.03 2.64
N TYR A 104 -2.20 26.32 2.03
CA TYR A 104 -1.23 27.30 2.54
C TYR A 104 -1.04 28.54 1.65
N GLU A 105 -1.71 28.63 0.50
CA GLU A 105 -1.50 29.71 -0.48
C GLU A 105 -2.73 30.61 -0.70
N ASP A 106 -3.51 30.90 0.34
CA ASP A 106 -4.64 31.84 0.20
C ASP A 106 -4.98 32.66 1.45
N GLU A 107 -3.96 33.18 2.14
CA GLU A 107 -4.10 34.49 2.79
C GLU A 107 -3.37 35.53 1.95
N LYS A 108 -4.06 36.02 0.91
CA LYS A 108 -3.68 37.23 0.18
C LYS A 108 -3.77 38.45 1.10
N LEU A 109 -2.88 38.53 2.09
CA LEU A 109 -2.47 39.78 2.71
C LEU A 109 -2.05 40.69 1.55
N SER A 110 -2.77 41.79 1.33
CA SER A 110 -2.41 42.68 0.24
C SER A 110 -0.94 43.07 0.44
N LYS A 111 -0.14 42.97 -0.62
CA LYS A 111 1.30 43.30 -0.55
C LYS A 111 1.51 44.78 -0.17
N ALA A 112 0.48 45.62 -0.35
CA ALA A 112 0.48 47.05 -0.04
C ALA A 112 0.75 47.38 1.45
N PRO A 113 0.01 46.90 2.46
CA PRO A 113 0.29 47.15 3.87
C PRO A 113 1.65 46.62 4.31
N VAL A 114 2.10 45.47 3.81
CA VAL A 114 3.44 44.92 4.16
C VAL A 114 4.55 45.84 3.63
N ILE A 115 4.42 46.34 2.40
CA ILE A 115 5.37 47.29 1.82
C ILE A 115 5.35 48.63 2.58
N ILE A 116 4.17 49.15 2.95
CA ILE A 116 4.04 50.40 3.71
C ILE A 116 4.68 50.29 5.10
N LEU A 117 4.48 49.17 5.80
CA LEU A 117 5.10 48.91 7.10
C LEU A 117 6.63 48.82 6.99
N GLY A 118 7.16 48.19 5.94
CA GLY A 118 8.59 48.11 5.69
C GLY A 118 9.24 49.50 5.53
N ILE A 119 8.61 50.40 4.78
CA ILE A 119 9.11 51.77 4.58
C ILE A 119 9.07 52.56 5.89
N ALA A 120 8.00 52.43 6.68
CA ALA A 120 7.87 53.13 7.97
C ALA A 120 8.99 52.74 8.96
N ILE A 121 9.35 51.45 9.03
CA ILE A 121 10.42 50.96 9.90
C ILE A 121 11.77 51.54 9.50
N ILE A 122 12.06 51.63 8.19
CA ILE A 122 13.32 52.20 7.68
C ILE A 122 13.45 53.68 8.06
N VAL A 123 12.37 54.47 7.92
CA VAL A 123 12.39 55.89 8.27
C VAL A 123 12.63 56.08 9.77
N VAL A 124 11.97 55.29 10.62
CA VAL A 124 12.16 55.36 12.08
C VAL A 124 13.58 54.99 12.47
N ALA A 125 14.13 53.91 11.89
CA ALA A 125 15.52 53.51 12.13
C ALA A 125 16.51 54.60 11.69
N ALA A 126 16.29 55.24 10.55
CA ALA A 126 17.13 56.34 10.06
C ALA A 126 17.08 57.56 11.00
N VAL A 127 15.91 57.91 11.55
CA VAL A 127 15.77 58.99 12.54
C VAL A 127 16.52 58.64 13.83
N ILE A 128 16.39 57.41 14.33
CA ILE A 128 17.11 56.96 15.53
C ILE A 128 18.62 57.03 15.30
N VAL A 129 19.11 56.52 14.17
CA VAL A 129 20.53 56.60 13.82
C VAL A 129 21.00 58.04 13.69
N TYR A 130 20.21 58.92 13.07
CA TYR A 130 20.52 60.34 12.96
C TYR A 130 20.59 61.03 14.34
N LEU A 131 19.69 60.66 15.26
CA LEU A 131 19.73 61.14 16.66
C LEU A 131 20.86 60.54 17.49
N LEU A 132 21.43 59.39 17.10
CA LEU A 132 22.58 58.77 17.77
C LEU A 132 23.93 59.23 17.21
N ILE A 133 23.97 59.68 15.95
CA ILE A 133 25.17 60.21 15.29
C ILE A 133 25.32 61.73 15.53
N ARG A 134 24.23 62.42 15.84
CA ARG A 134 24.21 63.86 16.16
C ARG A 134 24.29 64.10 17.66
#